data_AF-A0A8S8XUY1-F1
#
_entry.id   AF-A0A8S8XUY1-F1
#
_cell.length_a   1.000
_cell.length_b   1.000
_cell.length_c   1.000
_cell.angle_alpha   90.00
_cell.angle_beta   90.00
_cell.angle_gamma   90.00
#
_symmetry.space_group_name_H-M   'P 1'
#
loop_
_entity.id
_entity.type
_entity.pdbx_description
1 polymer ?
#
loop_
_entity_poly.entity_id
_entity_poly.type
_entity_poly.pdbx_seq_one_letter_code
_entity_poly.pdbx_strand_id
1 'polypeptide(L)'
;MVVDCWSEGYYNISINTLPPAEADLAVSNLTCGADMISNEELFYSFEIHNMRGPAIGEFQWTLELLNENGDVVEQLDSATYSTYATYGQLVLERGSSTFINASAPSGTYSCIVMVNMDQAINEIEIINNDMMGEEFTVQNEEELWANDVDRDGYNTTDTGDGIVDDCPDKYGESYGDRYGCADLDGDGWSNLNDFAPLDESQWVDEDEDGFGDNSSGYLGDQCPGVTGVENGEGGDGCPPPFVDTDGDGIQIPMTTVCKPRGVSVDDEGCELDTDSDGVVDSLDDCPATAAGVNVDDKGCEITDNTGGTGNNGGTDNNGGTDNNGGSGTGDSGEKSSDSSESGTDVAMIGGIGFE
;
A
#
# COMPACT_ATOMS: atom_id res chain seq x y z
N MET A 1 90.86 -7.86 -31.71
CA MET A 1 91.88 -8.77 -32.27
C MET A 1 91.37 -9.19 -33.64
N VAL A 2 92.04 -8.78 -34.71
CA VAL A 2 91.69 -9.21 -36.08
C VAL A 2 92.27 -10.60 -36.26
N VAL A 3 91.40 -11.60 -36.44
CA VAL A 3 91.80 -13.01 -36.54
C VAL A 3 91.68 -13.42 -38.01
N ASP A 4 92.79 -13.81 -38.62
CA ASP A 4 92.82 -14.32 -40.00
C ASP A 4 92.08 -15.66 -40.09
N CYS A 5 91.34 -15.84 -41.19
CA CYS A 5 90.27 -16.83 -41.37
C CYS A 5 90.72 -18.32 -41.42
N TRP A 6 92.00 -18.64 -41.19
CA TRP A 6 92.53 -20.00 -41.40
C TRP A 6 93.55 -20.46 -40.34
N SER A 7 93.56 -19.83 -39.17
CA SER A 7 94.47 -20.18 -38.07
C SER A 7 93.78 -21.09 -37.05
N GLU A 8 94.14 -22.37 -37.01
CA GLU A 8 93.79 -23.27 -35.92
C GLU A 8 94.75 -23.10 -34.73
N GLY A 9 94.20 -22.87 -33.53
CA GLY A 9 94.96 -22.72 -32.29
C GLY A 9 94.13 -23.14 -31.08
N TYR A 10 94.80 -23.66 -30.04
CA TYR A 10 94.16 -23.99 -28.78
C TYR A 10 94.06 -22.73 -27.92
N TYR A 11 92.83 -22.26 -27.69
CA TYR A 11 92.54 -21.15 -26.78
C TYR A 11 92.20 -21.69 -25.40
N ASN A 12 92.82 -21.12 -24.36
CA ASN A 12 92.44 -21.40 -22.99
C ASN A 12 91.31 -20.43 -22.60
N ILE A 13 90.07 -20.87 -22.77
CA ILE A 13 88.89 -20.10 -22.37
C ILE A 13 88.63 -20.38 -20.89
N SER A 14 88.77 -19.36 -20.04
CA SER A 14 88.28 -19.40 -18.67
C SER A 14 86.87 -18.79 -18.62
N ILE A 15 85.86 -19.60 -18.31
CA ILE A 15 84.50 -19.12 -18.04
C ILE A 15 84.43 -18.76 -16.55
N ASN A 16 84.32 -17.47 -16.25
CA ASN A 16 84.01 -17.01 -14.90
C ASN A 16 82.49 -16.92 -14.76
N THR A 17 81.91 -17.72 -13.88
CA THR A 17 80.47 -17.63 -13.54
C THR A 17 80.28 -16.60 -12.45
N LEU A 18 79.48 -15.56 -12.72
CA LEU A 18 78.98 -14.68 -11.66
C LEU A 18 77.80 -15.36 -10.95
N PRO A 19 77.57 -15.08 -9.66
CA PRO A 19 76.33 -15.51 -9.00
C PRO A 19 75.11 -14.94 -9.75
N PRO A 20 73.98 -15.65 -9.76
CA PRO A 20 72.74 -15.11 -10.32
C PRO A 20 72.35 -13.81 -9.61
N ALA A 21 71.65 -12.93 -10.32
CA ALA A 21 71.07 -11.73 -9.70
C ALA A 21 70.08 -12.15 -8.60
N GLU A 22 69.93 -11.29 -7.58
CA GLU A 22 68.93 -11.48 -6.53
C GLU A 22 67.50 -11.45 -7.11
N ALA A 23 66.58 -12.07 -6.36
CA ALA A 23 65.17 -12.12 -6.71
C ALA A 23 64.50 -10.74 -6.59
N ASP A 24 63.32 -10.60 -7.19
CA ASP A 24 62.49 -9.40 -7.10
C ASP A 24 61.02 -9.79 -7.35
N LEU A 25 60.28 -10.05 -6.28
CA LEU A 25 58.86 -10.39 -6.27
C LEU A 25 58.07 -9.10 -6.19
N ALA A 26 57.19 -8.89 -7.17
CA ALA A 26 56.36 -7.71 -7.25
C ALA A 26 54.89 -8.10 -7.23
N VAL A 27 54.09 -7.40 -6.42
CA VAL A 27 52.63 -7.52 -6.46
C VAL A 27 52.08 -6.65 -7.60
N SER A 28 51.04 -7.13 -8.27
CA SER A 28 50.34 -6.40 -9.33
C SER A 28 48.86 -6.80 -9.42
N ASN A 29 48.06 -5.99 -10.14
CA ASN A 29 46.65 -6.26 -10.41
C ASN A 29 45.79 -6.51 -9.16
N LEU A 30 46.07 -5.83 -8.05
CA LEU A 30 45.24 -5.93 -6.85
C LEU A 30 43.86 -5.31 -7.10
N THR A 31 42.84 -6.13 -6.95
CA THR A 31 41.43 -5.74 -6.86
C THR A 31 40.89 -6.26 -5.55
N CYS A 32 40.17 -5.43 -4.79
CA CYS A 32 39.68 -5.81 -3.49
C CYS A 32 38.39 -5.08 -3.18
N GLY A 33 37.28 -5.83 -3.17
CA GLY A 33 35.97 -5.27 -2.88
C GLY A 33 35.47 -4.26 -3.93
N ALA A 34 34.28 -3.78 -3.64
CA ALA A 34 33.61 -2.62 -4.24
C ALA A 34 32.67 -2.07 -3.15
N ASP A 35 31.91 -1.02 -3.44
CA ASP A 35 30.89 -0.53 -2.51
C ASP A 35 29.97 -1.68 -2.09
N MET A 36 29.90 -1.92 -0.78
CA MET A 36 29.27 -3.12 -0.22
C MET A 36 28.71 -2.91 1.18
N ILE A 37 27.92 -3.87 1.66
CA ILE A 37 27.41 -3.91 3.02
C ILE A 37 28.30 -4.85 3.86
N SER A 38 28.49 -4.57 5.16
CA SER A 38 29.17 -5.49 6.07
C SER A 38 28.47 -6.86 6.08
N ASN A 39 29.18 -7.95 6.35
CA ASN A 39 28.64 -9.32 6.28
C ASN A 39 28.31 -9.82 4.86
N GLU A 40 28.57 -9.03 3.82
CA GLU A 40 28.58 -9.50 2.43
C GLU A 40 29.93 -10.10 2.03
N GLU A 41 29.92 -10.84 0.93
CA GLU A 41 31.08 -11.52 0.37
C GLU A 41 31.97 -10.51 -0.39
N LEU A 42 33.21 -10.32 0.10
CA LEU A 42 34.25 -9.53 -0.55
C LEU A 42 35.05 -10.40 -1.49
N PHE A 43 35.07 -10.03 -2.77
CA PHE A 43 35.93 -10.63 -3.78
C PHE A 43 37.24 -9.87 -3.88
N TYR A 44 38.34 -10.60 -3.97
CA TYR A 44 39.64 -10.01 -4.22
C TYR A 44 40.45 -10.84 -5.23
N SER A 45 41.34 -10.18 -5.95
CA SER A 45 42.34 -10.86 -6.76
C SER A 45 43.63 -10.07 -6.87
N PHE A 46 44.76 -10.77 -7.01
CA PHE A 46 46.08 -10.17 -7.23
C PHE A 46 47.03 -11.16 -7.90
N GLU A 47 48.12 -10.63 -8.44
CA GLU A 47 49.20 -11.39 -9.06
C GLU A 47 50.55 -11.06 -8.42
N ILE A 48 51.42 -12.06 -8.30
CA ILE A 48 52.82 -11.90 -7.89
C ILE A 48 53.69 -12.31 -9.06
N HIS A 49 54.59 -11.43 -9.50
CA HIS A 49 55.54 -11.66 -10.58
C HIS A 49 56.96 -11.68 -10.06
N ASN A 50 57.82 -12.52 -10.65
CA ASN A 50 59.26 -12.44 -10.42
C ASN A 50 59.90 -11.56 -11.50
N MET A 51 60.26 -10.35 -11.12
CA MET A 51 60.81 -9.28 -11.94
C MET A 51 62.33 -9.35 -12.07
N ARG A 52 63.05 -10.24 -11.36
CA ARG A 52 64.50 -10.40 -11.51
C ARG A 52 65.03 -11.68 -10.89
N GLY A 53 66.12 -12.23 -11.44
CA GLY A 53 66.83 -13.35 -10.81
C GLY A 53 65.98 -14.62 -10.66
N PRO A 54 66.52 -15.67 -10.05
CA PRO A 54 65.75 -16.85 -9.66
C PRO A 54 65.20 -16.68 -8.23
N ALA A 55 63.88 -16.68 -8.09
CA ALA A 55 63.20 -16.76 -6.80
C ALA A 55 63.01 -18.23 -6.43
N ILE A 56 63.75 -18.70 -5.42
CA ILE A 56 63.75 -20.11 -4.98
C ILE A 56 63.58 -20.16 -3.47
N GLY A 57 62.48 -20.74 -3.02
CA GLY A 57 62.20 -20.88 -1.60
C GLY A 57 60.72 -20.85 -1.29
N GLU A 58 60.41 -20.73 0.00
CA GLU A 58 59.08 -20.44 0.50
C GLU A 58 59.02 -18.98 0.95
N PHE A 59 57.91 -18.32 0.65
CA PHE A 59 57.62 -16.96 1.12
C PHE A 59 56.17 -16.89 1.61
N GLN A 60 55.87 -15.90 2.46
CA GLN A 60 54.52 -15.64 2.93
C GLN A 60 53.93 -14.43 2.21
N TRP A 61 52.61 -14.43 2.04
CA TRP A 61 51.86 -13.25 1.66
C TRP A 61 50.66 -13.07 2.59
N THR A 62 50.28 -11.82 2.82
CA THR A 62 49.10 -11.43 3.60
C THR A 62 48.26 -10.43 2.80
N LEU A 63 46.95 -10.53 2.94
CA LEU A 63 45.98 -9.56 2.48
C LEU A 63 45.30 -8.97 3.72
N GLU A 64 45.38 -7.66 3.88
CA GLU A 64 44.85 -6.95 5.03
C GLU A 64 43.88 -5.86 4.58
N LEU A 65 42.83 -5.66 5.37
CA LEU A 65 41.87 -4.58 5.22
C LEU A 65 42.31 -3.38 6.07
N LEU A 66 42.32 -2.21 5.47
CA LEU A 66 42.67 -0.94 6.08
C LEU A 66 41.45 -0.03 6.15
N ASN A 67 41.34 0.75 7.22
CA ASN A 67 40.34 1.82 7.32
C ASN A 67 40.82 3.11 6.62
N GLU A 68 39.99 4.16 6.64
CA GLU A 68 40.29 5.50 6.10
C GLU A 68 41.57 6.14 6.70
N ASN A 69 41.95 5.77 7.92
CA ASN A 69 43.17 6.25 8.57
C ASN A 69 44.42 5.45 8.19
N GLY A 70 44.28 4.34 7.45
CA GLY A 70 45.34 3.40 7.13
C GLY A 70 45.67 2.41 8.24
N ASP A 71 44.82 2.29 9.27
CA ASP A 71 44.98 1.26 10.31
C ASP A 71 44.47 -0.09 9.82
N VAL A 72 45.18 -1.16 10.17
CA VAL A 72 44.78 -2.54 9.89
C VAL A 72 43.57 -2.91 10.74
N VAL A 73 42.46 -3.21 10.05
CA VAL A 73 41.18 -3.60 10.66
C VAL A 73 41.13 -5.11 10.82
N GLU A 74 41.46 -5.84 9.76
CA GLU A 74 41.36 -7.29 9.71
C GLU A 74 42.36 -7.87 8.70
N GLN A 75 42.89 -9.06 8.99
CA GLN A 75 43.64 -9.85 8.02
C GLN A 75 42.67 -10.76 7.27
N LEU A 76 42.46 -10.47 5.99
CA LEU A 76 41.45 -11.10 5.13
C LEU A 76 41.87 -12.48 4.63
N ASP A 77 43.13 -12.65 4.23
CA ASP A 77 43.71 -13.94 3.85
C ASP A 77 45.23 -13.92 4.03
N SER A 78 45.83 -15.11 4.14
CA SER A 78 47.28 -15.28 4.11
C SER A 78 47.64 -16.71 3.75
N ALA A 79 48.76 -16.90 3.07
CA ALA A 79 49.32 -18.23 2.88
C ALA A 79 50.84 -18.21 2.73
N THR A 80 51.44 -19.38 2.94
CA THR A 80 52.82 -19.65 2.55
C THR A 80 52.84 -20.31 1.17
N TYR A 81 53.67 -19.80 0.26
CA TYR A 81 53.81 -20.33 -1.10
C TYR A 81 55.26 -20.71 -1.38
N SER A 82 55.45 -21.86 -2.05
CA SER A 82 56.77 -22.32 -2.51
C SER A 82 56.95 -22.00 -3.98
N THR A 83 58.07 -21.38 -4.36
CA THR A 83 58.35 -20.98 -5.74
C THR A 83 59.73 -21.45 -6.22
N TYR A 84 59.77 -21.71 -7.53
CA TYR A 84 60.99 -21.86 -8.33
C TYR A 84 60.77 -21.07 -9.62
N ALA A 85 60.72 -19.74 -9.49
CA ALA A 85 60.43 -18.86 -10.62
C ALA A 85 61.73 -18.24 -11.16
N THR A 86 61.84 -18.18 -12.48
CA THR A 86 62.88 -17.40 -13.18
C THR A 86 62.36 -16.01 -13.54
N TYR A 87 63.27 -15.12 -13.94
CA TYR A 87 62.93 -13.77 -14.41
C TYR A 87 61.76 -13.75 -15.41
N GLY A 88 60.79 -12.86 -15.14
CA GLY A 88 59.63 -12.57 -15.97
C GLY A 88 58.48 -13.58 -15.85
N GLN A 89 58.50 -14.45 -14.83
CA GLN A 89 57.44 -15.43 -14.63
C GLN A 89 56.42 -14.97 -13.59
N LEU A 90 55.14 -15.23 -13.88
CA LEU A 90 54.06 -15.20 -12.90
C LEU A 90 54.31 -16.29 -11.85
N VAL A 91 54.40 -15.88 -10.58
CA VAL A 91 54.65 -16.75 -9.43
C VAL A 91 53.33 -17.25 -8.86
N LEU A 92 52.38 -16.35 -8.69
CA LEU A 92 51.07 -16.66 -8.12
C LEU A 92 50.02 -15.75 -8.78
N GLU A 93 48.90 -16.35 -9.16
CA GLU A 93 47.65 -15.64 -9.45
C GLU A 93 46.63 -16.14 -8.41
N ARG A 94 46.11 -15.23 -7.59
CA ARG A 94 45.17 -15.54 -6.53
C ARG A 94 43.90 -14.74 -6.77
N GLY A 95 42.78 -15.45 -6.94
CA GLY A 95 41.44 -14.89 -6.84
C GLY A 95 40.66 -15.67 -5.80
N SER A 96 39.96 -14.98 -4.90
CA SER A 96 39.12 -15.59 -3.87
C SER A 96 38.00 -14.65 -3.46
N SER A 97 37.17 -15.16 -2.55
CA SER A 97 36.33 -14.35 -1.70
C SER A 97 36.62 -14.58 -0.22
N THR A 98 36.20 -13.63 0.61
CA THR A 98 36.13 -13.68 2.07
C THR A 98 34.92 -12.85 2.53
N PHE A 99 34.66 -12.75 3.83
CA PHE A 99 33.60 -11.90 4.38
C PHE A 99 34.21 -10.78 5.21
N ILE A 100 33.62 -9.59 5.11
CA ILE A 100 33.91 -8.51 6.06
C ILE A 100 33.10 -8.75 7.33
N ASN A 101 33.73 -8.57 8.49
CA ASN A 101 33.06 -8.70 9.77
C ASN A 101 31.79 -7.82 9.85
N ALA A 102 30.67 -8.41 10.30
CA ALA A 102 29.40 -7.70 10.46
C ALA A 102 29.49 -6.48 11.39
N SER A 103 30.47 -6.44 12.30
CA SER A 103 30.72 -5.30 13.19
C SER A 103 31.65 -4.24 12.61
N ALA A 104 32.09 -4.36 11.34
CA ALA A 104 32.91 -3.35 10.70
C ALA A 104 32.08 -2.06 10.52
N PRO A 105 32.50 -0.92 11.12
CA PRO A 105 31.72 0.32 11.08
C PRO A 105 31.60 0.87 9.65
N SER A 106 30.58 1.68 9.38
CA SER A 106 30.47 2.31 8.06
C SER A 106 31.65 3.25 7.81
N GLY A 107 32.22 3.20 6.61
CA GLY A 107 33.37 4.04 6.27
C GLY A 107 34.02 3.66 4.96
N THR A 108 35.14 4.32 4.68
CA THR A 108 35.99 4.02 3.52
C THR A 108 37.08 3.05 3.93
N TYR A 109 37.26 1.99 3.13
CA TYR A 109 38.25 0.95 3.33
C TYR A 109 39.09 0.76 2.07
N SER A 110 40.29 0.21 2.26
CA SER A 110 41.15 -0.25 1.17
C SER A 110 41.82 -1.54 1.58
N CYS A 111 42.37 -2.28 0.63
CA CYS A 111 43.14 -3.48 0.95
C CYS A 111 44.61 -3.28 0.61
N ILE A 112 45.47 -3.94 1.37
CA ILE A 112 46.90 -4.03 1.10
C ILE A 112 47.31 -5.50 1.01
N VAL A 113 48.02 -5.85 -0.06
CA VAL A 113 48.72 -7.14 -0.15
C VAL A 113 50.18 -6.89 0.16
N MET A 114 50.76 -7.73 1.01
CA MET A 114 52.18 -7.71 1.34
C MET A 114 52.80 -9.09 1.06
N VAL A 115 53.94 -9.14 0.39
CA VAL A 115 54.66 -10.37 0.04
C VAL A 115 56.08 -10.38 0.60
N ASN A 116 56.51 -11.54 1.09
CA ASN A 116 57.89 -11.80 1.55
C ASN A 116 58.43 -10.77 2.56
N MET A 117 57.56 -10.28 3.45
CA MET A 117 57.94 -9.26 4.46
C MET A 117 58.89 -9.81 5.54
N ASP A 118 58.97 -11.14 5.67
CA ASP A 118 59.95 -11.82 6.51
C ASP A 118 61.32 -12.00 5.83
N GLN A 119 61.45 -11.57 4.57
CA GLN A 119 62.66 -11.68 3.74
C GLN A 119 63.17 -13.13 3.65
N ALA A 120 62.25 -14.10 3.61
CA ALA A 120 62.59 -15.51 3.45
C ALA A 120 63.30 -15.80 2.12
N ILE A 121 62.87 -15.10 1.06
CA ILE A 121 63.60 -14.98 -0.21
C ILE A 121 64.40 -13.68 -0.16
N ASN A 122 65.68 -13.72 -0.55
CA ASN A 122 66.51 -12.51 -0.59
C ASN A 122 66.22 -11.71 -1.86
N GLU A 123 65.78 -10.48 -1.67
CA GLU A 123 65.34 -9.57 -2.73
C GLU A 123 66.11 -8.27 -2.68
N ILE A 124 66.35 -7.69 -3.86
CA ILE A 124 67.06 -6.40 -3.95
C ILE A 124 66.11 -5.22 -3.74
N GLU A 125 64.85 -5.36 -4.18
CA GLU A 125 63.81 -4.36 -4.10
C GLU A 125 62.67 -4.92 -3.25
N ILE A 126 62.25 -4.15 -2.25
CA ILE A 126 61.22 -4.54 -1.28
C ILE A 126 60.04 -3.55 -1.29
N ILE A 127 60.08 -2.55 -2.17
CA ILE A 127 59.09 -1.46 -2.25
C ILE A 127 57.88 -1.87 -3.10
N ASN A 128 58.07 -2.86 -3.98
CA ASN A 128 57.04 -3.49 -4.80
C ASN A 128 56.49 -4.77 -4.16
N ASN A 129 56.91 -5.07 -2.93
CA ASN A 129 56.41 -6.18 -2.14
C ASN A 129 55.05 -5.84 -1.50
N ASP A 130 54.65 -4.58 -1.50
CA ASP A 130 53.31 -4.18 -1.11
C ASP A 130 52.58 -3.47 -2.24
N MET A 131 51.26 -3.63 -2.24
CA MET A 131 50.36 -2.92 -3.15
C MET A 131 49.07 -2.62 -2.40
N MET A 132 48.68 -1.35 -2.41
CA MET A 132 47.36 -0.91 -1.95
C MET A 132 46.38 -0.94 -3.12
N GLY A 133 45.18 -1.46 -2.88
CA GLY A 133 44.07 -1.48 -3.82
C GLY A 133 43.34 -0.13 -3.88
N GLU A 134 42.30 -0.08 -4.71
CA GLU A 134 41.39 1.06 -4.74
C GLU A 134 40.57 1.14 -3.43
N GLU A 135 40.17 2.36 -3.08
CA GLU A 135 39.29 2.60 -1.95
C GLU A 135 37.83 2.24 -2.32
N PHE A 136 37.10 1.68 -1.37
CA PHE A 136 35.69 1.34 -1.49
C PHE A 136 34.95 1.64 -0.18
N THR A 137 33.63 1.78 -0.24
CA THR A 137 32.82 2.01 0.96
C THR A 137 32.23 0.72 1.50
N VAL A 138 32.26 0.58 2.82
CA VAL A 138 31.49 -0.44 3.54
C VAL A 138 30.41 0.28 4.32
N GLN A 139 29.15 -0.12 4.13
CA GLN A 139 28.04 0.28 4.97
C GLN A 139 27.78 -0.82 6.01
N ASN A 140 27.80 -0.48 7.29
CA ASN A 140 27.49 -1.44 8.33
C ASN A 140 25.99 -1.79 8.29
N GLU A 141 25.67 -3.09 8.22
CA GLU A 141 24.28 -3.57 8.16
C GLU A 141 23.49 -3.14 9.39
N GLU A 142 24.09 -3.20 10.59
CA GLU A 142 23.40 -2.79 11.82
C GLU A 142 23.17 -1.28 11.87
N GLU A 143 24.05 -0.46 11.30
CA GLU A 143 23.88 0.99 11.21
C GLU A 143 22.81 1.39 10.19
N LEU A 144 22.65 0.63 9.10
CA LEU A 144 21.62 0.87 8.07
C LEU A 144 20.19 0.77 8.64
N TRP A 145 19.97 -0.14 9.59
CA TRP A 145 18.65 -0.41 10.18
C TRP A 145 18.56 0.03 11.66
N ALA A 146 19.53 0.81 12.16
CA ALA A 146 19.57 1.19 13.57
C ALA A 146 18.33 2.01 14.01
N ASN A 147 17.72 2.72 13.06
CA ASN A 147 16.51 3.52 13.24
C ASN A 147 15.30 2.96 12.47
N ASP A 148 15.38 1.79 11.84
CA ASP A 148 14.32 1.11 11.09
C ASP A 148 14.24 -0.35 11.56
N VAL A 149 13.28 -0.61 12.46
CA VAL A 149 13.25 -1.83 13.28
C VAL A 149 12.73 -3.05 12.50
N ASP A 150 11.77 -2.83 11.61
CA ASP A 150 11.14 -3.88 10.79
C ASP A 150 11.63 -3.91 9.34
N ARG A 151 12.55 -2.99 8.98
CA ARG A 151 13.33 -2.96 7.74
C ARG A 151 12.48 -2.70 6.50
N ASP A 152 11.50 -1.81 6.63
CA ASP A 152 10.62 -1.45 5.53
C ASP A 152 11.01 -0.13 4.83
N GLY A 153 12.07 0.51 5.33
CA GLY A 153 12.60 1.77 4.81
C GLY A 153 12.02 3.01 5.48
N TYR A 154 11.12 2.86 6.46
CA TYR A 154 10.62 3.97 7.28
C TYR A 154 11.32 4.02 8.64
N ASN A 155 11.78 5.21 9.00
CA ASN A 155 12.48 5.39 10.27
C ASN A 155 11.48 5.39 11.44
N THR A 156 11.75 4.58 12.46
CA THR A 156 11.04 4.57 13.75
C THR A 156 11.14 5.87 14.54
N THR A 157 12.10 6.74 14.20
CA THR A 157 12.25 8.08 14.79
C THR A 157 12.56 9.12 13.73
N ASP A 158 12.01 10.33 13.89
CA ASP A 158 12.19 11.44 12.95
C ASP A 158 13.67 11.83 12.85
N THR A 159 14.26 11.60 11.67
CA THR A 159 15.64 11.93 11.36
C THR A 159 15.75 13.30 10.66
N GLY A 160 14.65 14.08 10.65
CA GLY A 160 14.58 15.45 10.15
C GLY A 160 13.92 15.61 8.78
N ASP A 161 13.43 14.51 8.20
CA ASP A 161 12.58 14.48 7.02
C ASP A 161 11.07 14.62 7.36
N GLY A 162 10.71 14.50 8.64
CA GLY A 162 9.33 14.61 9.11
C GLY A 162 8.49 13.37 8.78
N ILE A 163 9.11 12.28 8.33
CA ILE A 163 8.46 11.00 8.07
C ILE A 163 8.89 10.05 9.18
N VAL A 164 7.89 9.51 9.89
CA VAL A 164 8.09 8.53 10.96
C VAL A 164 7.19 7.36 10.65
N ASP A 165 7.71 6.16 10.83
CA ASP A 165 6.93 4.94 10.71
C ASP A 165 5.77 4.92 11.75
N ASP A 166 4.55 4.80 11.25
CA ASP A 166 3.31 4.66 12.03
C ASP A 166 3.07 3.22 12.48
N CYS A 167 3.84 2.26 11.96
CA CYS A 167 3.85 0.85 12.29
C CYS A 167 5.25 0.28 12.65
N PRO A 168 5.99 0.85 13.63
CA PRO A 168 7.42 0.58 13.93
C PRO A 168 7.92 -0.86 14.12
N ASP A 169 7.02 -1.83 14.28
CA ASP A 169 7.34 -3.22 14.58
C ASP A 169 6.80 -4.17 13.49
N LYS A 170 6.26 -3.65 12.39
CA LYS A 170 5.56 -4.38 11.34
C LYS A 170 5.78 -3.74 9.96
N TYR A 171 6.57 -4.44 9.16
CA TYR A 171 6.82 -4.12 7.77
C TYR A 171 5.57 -3.64 7.02
N GLY A 172 5.69 -2.48 6.38
CA GLY A 172 4.67 -1.93 5.52
C GLY A 172 5.20 -0.99 4.44
N GLU A 173 4.35 -0.70 3.47
CA GLU A 173 4.72 0.12 2.31
C GLU A 173 3.78 1.32 2.11
N SER A 174 2.74 1.45 2.95
CA SER A 174 1.79 2.57 2.84
C SER A 174 2.48 3.92 3.06
N TYR A 175 1.99 4.95 2.35
CA TYR A 175 2.56 6.30 2.35
C TYR A 175 1.52 7.43 2.22
N GLY A 176 0.24 7.10 1.96
CA GLY A 176 -0.84 8.05 1.72
C GLY A 176 -1.44 8.60 3.02
N ASP A 177 -1.64 7.73 4.01
CA ASP A 177 -2.30 8.05 5.28
C ASP A 177 -1.43 7.76 6.51
N ARG A 178 -0.81 6.57 6.54
CA ARG A 178 0.06 6.08 7.60
C ARG A 178 1.33 5.57 6.96
N TYR A 179 2.49 6.06 7.36
CA TYR A 179 3.75 5.64 6.76
C TYR A 179 4.22 4.30 7.35
N GLY A 180 4.77 3.40 6.53
CA GLY A 180 5.34 2.11 6.99
C GLY A 180 4.31 1.08 7.47
N CYS A 181 3.03 1.27 7.16
CA CYS A 181 1.99 0.29 7.52
C CYS A 181 1.67 -0.65 6.35
N ALA A 182 1.12 -1.81 6.69
CA ALA A 182 0.77 -2.82 5.69
C ALA A 182 -0.24 -2.24 4.69
N ASP A 183 0.07 -2.39 3.41
CA ASP A 183 -0.71 -2.03 2.23
C ASP A 183 -0.74 -3.27 1.32
N LEU A 184 -1.92 -3.84 1.09
CA LEU A 184 -2.05 -5.17 0.51
C LEU A 184 -2.17 -5.14 -1.02
N ASP A 185 -2.73 -4.09 -1.58
CA ASP A 185 -2.87 -3.91 -3.04
C ASP A 185 -1.88 -2.89 -3.62
N GLY A 186 -1.21 -2.10 -2.78
CA GLY A 186 -0.09 -1.25 -3.17
C GLY A 186 -0.51 0.10 -3.73
N ASP A 187 -1.71 0.58 -3.43
CA ASP A 187 -2.17 1.91 -3.87
C ASP A 187 -1.62 3.07 -3.02
N GLY A 188 -0.98 2.75 -1.89
CA GLY A 188 -0.36 3.66 -0.96
C GLY A 188 -1.14 3.89 0.33
N TRP A 189 -2.36 3.38 0.46
CA TRP A 189 -3.15 3.49 1.69
C TRP A 189 -2.97 2.27 2.59
N SER A 190 -2.96 2.52 3.90
CA SER A 190 -2.82 1.43 4.85
C SER A 190 -4.10 0.59 4.90
N ASN A 191 -3.97 -0.73 4.98
CA ASN A 191 -5.08 -1.69 5.09
C ASN A 191 -6.13 -1.35 6.17
N LEU A 192 -5.76 -0.56 7.18
CA LEU A 192 -6.67 -0.16 8.26
C LEU A 192 -7.63 0.97 7.84
N ASN A 193 -7.17 1.88 7.00
CA ASN A 193 -7.90 3.08 6.58
C ASN A 193 -8.24 3.09 5.08
N ASP A 194 -7.86 2.03 4.38
CA ASP A 194 -8.23 1.79 3.00
C ASP A 194 -9.67 1.23 2.95
N PHE A 195 -10.51 1.91 2.17
CA PHE A 195 -11.88 1.51 1.88
C PHE A 195 -11.96 0.15 1.18
N ALA A 196 -11.04 -0.14 0.25
CA ALA A 196 -11.00 -1.38 -0.50
C ALA A 196 -9.59 -2.02 -0.50
N PRO A 197 -9.16 -2.66 0.62
CA PRO A 197 -7.81 -3.23 0.83
C PRO A 197 -7.33 -4.36 -0.09
N LEU A 198 -8.03 -4.62 -1.19
CA LEU A 198 -7.74 -5.66 -2.17
C LEU A 198 -7.85 -5.11 -3.61
N ASP A 199 -8.09 -3.82 -3.77
CA ASP A 199 -8.37 -3.16 -5.02
C ASP A 199 -7.59 -1.85 -5.10
N GLU A 200 -6.43 -1.93 -5.75
CA GLU A 200 -5.50 -0.80 -5.94
C GLU A 200 -6.13 0.45 -6.60
N SER A 201 -7.34 0.32 -7.12
CA SER A 201 -8.07 1.41 -7.76
C SER A 201 -8.92 2.22 -6.80
N GLN A 202 -9.12 1.81 -5.54
CA GLN A 202 -9.98 2.48 -4.56
C GLN A 202 -9.40 2.48 -3.15
N TRP A 203 -9.21 3.67 -2.57
CA TRP A 203 -8.65 3.83 -1.22
C TRP A 203 -9.56 4.56 -0.23
N VAL A 204 -10.47 5.42 -0.71
CA VAL A 204 -11.32 6.30 0.11
C VAL A 204 -12.74 6.32 -0.45
N ASP A 205 -13.70 6.40 0.47
CA ASP A 205 -15.12 6.65 0.24
C ASP A 205 -15.52 7.77 1.22
N GLU A 206 -15.61 9.02 0.74
CA GLU A 206 -15.82 10.20 1.59
C GLU A 206 -17.25 10.29 2.14
N ASP A 207 -18.24 9.80 1.39
CA ASP A 207 -19.66 9.90 1.76
C ASP A 207 -20.30 8.60 2.27
N GLU A 208 -19.52 7.52 2.33
CA GLU A 208 -19.87 6.22 2.88
C GLU A 208 -21.04 5.55 2.15
N ASP A 209 -21.19 5.78 0.84
CA ASP A 209 -22.25 5.20 0.03
C ASP A 209 -21.91 3.83 -0.57
N GLY A 210 -20.66 3.40 -0.43
CA GLY A 210 -20.15 2.11 -0.90
C GLY A 210 -19.57 2.15 -2.31
N PHE A 211 -19.43 3.33 -2.93
CA PHE A 211 -18.70 3.55 -4.17
C PHE A 211 -17.44 4.37 -3.85
N GLY A 212 -16.27 3.92 -4.30
CA GLY A 212 -15.02 4.58 -3.95
C GLY A 212 -14.80 5.88 -4.75
N ASP A 213 -14.23 6.91 -4.13
CA ASP A 213 -14.11 8.26 -4.71
C ASP A 213 -13.33 8.33 -6.03
N ASN A 214 -12.48 7.33 -6.30
CA ASN A 214 -11.77 7.26 -7.57
C ASN A 214 -12.76 6.81 -8.67
N SER A 215 -13.37 7.80 -9.33
CA SER A 215 -14.37 7.58 -10.39
C SER A 215 -13.90 6.70 -11.57
N SER A 216 -12.59 6.51 -11.74
CA SER A 216 -12.00 5.66 -12.80
C SER A 216 -11.69 4.24 -12.32
N GLY A 217 -11.78 3.98 -11.02
CA GLY A 217 -11.57 2.67 -10.41
C GLY A 217 -12.77 1.76 -10.52
N TYR A 218 -12.64 0.56 -9.97
CA TYR A 218 -13.73 -0.40 -9.88
C TYR A 218 -14.82 0.13 -8.93
N LEU A 219 -16.09 0.06 -9.36
CA LEU A 219 -17.23 0.63 -8.63
C LEU A 219 -16.96 2.06 -8.12
N GLY A 220 -16.26 2.87 -8.92
CA GLY A 220 -15.97 4.23 -8.55
C GLY A 220 -17.22 5.09 -8.54
N ASP A 221 -17.26 6.06 -7.63
CA ASP A 221 -18.31 7.04 -7.52
C ASP A 221 -18.18 8.10 -8.63
N GLN A 222 -19.28 8.35 -9.36
CA GLN A 222 -19.37 9.43 -10.34
C GLN A 222 -19.73 10.79 -9.73
N CYS A 223 -20.13 10.83 -8.45
CA CYS A 223 -20.53 12.01 -7.69
C CYS A 223 -19.83 12.12 -6.30
N PRO A 224 -18.48 12.12 -6.22
CA PRO A 224 -17.75 12.11 -4.93
C PRO A 224 -18.25 13.13 -3.91
N GLY A 225 -18.54 12.66 -2.69
CA GLY A 225 -18.99 13.46 -1.55
C GLY A 225 -20.50 13.71 -1.51
N VAL A 226 -21.27 13.03 -2.37
CA VAL A 226 -22.73 13.02 -2.38
C VAL A 226 -23.24 11.59 -2.43
N THR A 227 -23.77 11.11 -1.30
CA THR A 227 -24.34 9.76 -1.19
C THR A 227 -25.26 9.38 -2.36
N GLY A 228 -25.01 8.21 -2.95
CA GLY A 228 -25.78 7.70 -4.07
C GLY A 228 -26.09 6.22 -4.04
N VAL A 229 -26.43 5.70 -5.22
CA VAL A 229 -26.84 4.31 -5.44
C VAL A 229 -26.30 3.81 -6.79
N GLU A 230 -26.35 2.50 -6.99
CA GLU A 230 -26.07 1.88 -8.29
C GLU A 230 -27.04 2.43 -9.37
N ASN A 231 -26.50 2.84 -10.51
CA ASN A 231 -27.24 3.48 -11.62
C ASN A 231 -28.00 4.78 -11.24
N GLY A 232 -27.40 5.62 -10.40
CA GLY A 232 -27.86 6.98 -10.08
C GLY A 232 -27.98 7.93 -11.27
N GLU A 233 -28.55 9.12 -11.04
CA GLU A 233 -28.59 10.22 -12.00
C GLU A 233 -27.19 10.82 -12.17
N GLY A 234 -26.42 10.28 -13.12
CA GLY A 234 -25.04 10.67 -13.37
C GLY A 234 -24.06 9.51 -13.39
N GLY A 235 -24.48 8.34 -12.89
CA GLY A 235 -23.66 7.15 -12.76
C GLY A 235 -23.91 6.41 -11.44
N ASP A 236 -23.14 5.36 -11.21
CA ASP A 236 -22.96 4.71 -9.91
C ASP A 236 -22.38 5.71 -8.88
N GLY A 237 -22.86 5.61 -7.64
CA GLY A 237 -22.53 6.55 -6.55
C GLY A 237 -23.21 7.93 -6.66
N CYS A 238 -23.99 8.18 -7.72
CA CYS A 238 -24.82 9.39 -7.80
C CYS A 238 -26.20 9.20 -7.14
N PRO A 239 -26.87 10.30 -6.73
CA PRO A 239 -28.23 10.25 -6.21
C PRO A 239 -29.19 9.47 -7.11
N PRO A 240 -30.19 8.76 -6.55
CA PRO A 240 -31.11 7.93 -7.33
C PRO A 240 -31.82 8.73 -8.44
N PRO A 241 -32.08 8.12 -9.62
CA PRO A 241 -32.70 8.81 -10.74
C PRO A 241 -34.07 9.37 -10.38
N PHE A 242 -34.28 10.65 -10.69
CA PHE A 242 -35.55 11.35 -10.50
C PHE A 242 -36.66 10.73 -11.37
N VAL A 243 -37.58 9.98 -10.74
CA VAL A 243 -38.74 9.37 -11.41
C VAL A 243 -40.03 10.12 -11.09
N ASP A 244 -40.23 11.27 -11.73
CA ASP A 244 -41.54 11.93 -11.80
C ASP A 244 -42.45 11.19 -12.79
N THR A 245 -43.26 10.28 -12.25
CA THR A 245 -44.00 9.27 -13.03
C THR A 245 -45.24 9.85 -13.73
N ASP A 246 -45.77 10.98 -13.29
CA ASP A 246 -46.95 11.68 -13.86
C ASP A 246 -46.63 13.04 -14.48
N GLY A 247 -45.48 13.64 -14.17
CA GLY A 247 -44.99 14.88 -14.77
C GLY A 247 -45.56 16.13 -14.12
N ASP A 248 -45.90 16.09 -12.84
CA ASP A 248 -46.51 17.20 -12.09
C ASP A 248 -45.50 18.02 -11.26
N GLY A 249 -44.23 17.61 -11.22
CA GLY A 249 -43.17 18.29 -10.51
C GLY A 249 -43.11 18.03 -9.00
N ILE A 250 -43.93 17.10 -8.48
CA ILE A 250 -43.88 16.64 -7.08
C ILE A 250 -43.37 15.20 -7.04
N GLN A 251 -42.52 14.92 -6.04
CA GLN A 251 -41.94 13.59 -5.86
C GLN A 251 -42.75 12.77 -4.89
N ILE A 252 -43.36 11.69 -5.39
CA ILE A 252 -44.09 10.75 -4.56
C ILE A 252 -43.72 9.31 -4.91
N PRO A 253 -43.50 8.45 -3.89
CA PRO A 253 -43.33 7.02 -4.11
C PRO A 253 -44.61 6.43 -4.73
N MET A 254 -44.48 5.35 -5.51
CA MET A 254 -45.54 4.66 -6.28
C MET A 254 -46.78 4.18 -5.49
N THR A 255 -46.96 4.60 -4.24
CA THR A 255 -48.00 4.13 -3.31
C THR A 255 -49.18 5.08 -3.13
N THR A 256 -49.17 6.29 -3.69
CA THR A 256 -50.27 7.27 -3.53
C THR A 256 -51.26 7.21 -4.69
N VAL A 257 -52.54 7.00 -4.36
CA VAL A 257 -53.66 6.72 -5.28
C VAL A 257 -54.29 8.02 -5.81
N CYS A 258 -53.49 8.97 -6.27
CA CYS A 258 -54.01 10.14 -6.97
C CYS A 258 -53.12 10.43 -8.16
N LYS A 259 -53.73 10.42 -9.35
CA LYS A 259 -53.01 10.54 -10.62
C LYS A 259 -53.74 11.42 -11.62
N PRO A 260 -53.70 12.74 -11.46
CA PRO A 260 -54.28 13.66 -12.41
C PRO A 260 -53.19 14.40 -13.21
N ARG A 261 -53.23 14.27 -14.54
CA ARG A 261 -52.22 14.87 -15.44
C ARG A 261 -52.64 16.28 -15.86
N GLY A 262 -51.88 17.29 -15.44
CA GLY A 262 -51.98 18.67 -15.97
C GLY A 262 -52.98 19.59 -15.27
N VAL A 263 -53.24 19.35 -13.99
CA VAL A 263 -54.12 20.17 -13.12
C VAL A 263 -53.33 20.72 -11.93
N SER A 264 -53.89 21.70 -11.21
CA SER A 264 -53.25 22.23 -10.00
C SER A 264 -53.45 21.22 -8.87
N VAL A 265 -52.34 20.77 -8.27
CA VAL A 265 -52.33 19.76 -7.20
C VAL A 265 -51.89 20.36 -5.87
N ASP A 266 -52.27 19.72 -4.77
CA ASP A 266 -51.80 20.02 -3.41
C ASP A 266 -50.40 19.46 -3.13
N ASP A 267 -49.89 19.66 -1.91
CA ASP A 267 -48.55 19.22 -1.48
C ASP A 267 -48.41 17.67 -1.49
N GLU A 268 -49.53 16.94 -1.64
CA GLU A 268 -49.61 15.49 -1.74
C GLU A 268 -49.82 14.96 -3.17
N GLY A 269 -49.89 15.84 -4.18
CA GLY A 269 -50.08 15.46 -5.60
C GLY A 269 -51.52 15.11 -5.98
N CYS A 270 -52.51 15.48 -5.15
CA CYS A 270 -53.94 15.30 -5.42
C CYS A 270 -54.53 16.56 -6.07
N GLU A 271 -55.58 16.44 -6.91
CA GLU A 271 -56.25 17.64 -7.44
C GLU A 271 -56.75 18.52 -6.28
N LEU A 272 -56.49 19.83 -6.37
CA LEU A 272 -56.89 20.78 -5.33
C LEU A 272 -58.42 20.82 -5.19
N ASP A 273 -58.90 20.83 -3.94
CA ASP A 273 -60.30 21.09 -3.55
C ASP A 273 -60.28 22.35 -2.65
N THR A 274 -60.49 23.51 -3.28
CA THR A 274 -60.25 24.83 -2.69
C THR A 274 -61.19 25.15 -1.52
N ASP A 275 -62.43 24.65 -1.54
CA ASP A 275 -63.42 24.90 -0.49
C ASP A 275 -63.70 23.68 0.40
N SER A 276 -63.06 22.55 0.10
CA SER A 276 -63.06 21.32 0.89
C SER A 276 -64.45 20.73 1.06
N ASP A 277 -65.28 20.83 0.03
CA ASP A 277 -66.63 20.27 -0.01
C ASP A 277 -66.69 18.80 -0.49
N GLY A 278 -65.55 18.27 -0.95
CA GLY A 278 -65.38 16.90 -1.44
C GLY A 278 -65.39 16.76 -2.97
N VAL A 279 -65.53 17.87 -3.72
CA VAL A 279 -65.44 17.92 -5.18
C VAL A 279 -64.20 18.73 -5.56
N VAL A 280 -63.29 18.10 -6.31
CA VAL A 280 -62.06 18.74 -6.79
C VAL A 280 -62.35 19.94 -7.71
N ASP A 281 -61.51 20.97 -7.67
CA ASP A 281 -61.66 22.24 -8.40
C ASP A 281 -61.89 22.06 -9.91
N SER A 282 -61.41 20.96 -10.49
CA SER A 282 -61.58 20.65 -11.93
C SER A 282 -63.00 20.22 -12.30
N LEU A 283 -63.76 19.73 -11.31
CA LEU A 283 -65.14 19.22 -11.45
C LEU A 283 -66.17 20.04 -10.68
N ASP A 284 -65.72 21.00 -9.88
CA ASP A 284 -66.54 21.89 -9.07
C ASP A 284 -67.04 23.11 -9.88
N ASP A 285 -68.37 23.20 -10.02
CA ASP A 285 -69.05 24.33 -10.68
C ASP A 285 -69.33 25.49 -9.68
N CYS A 286 -69.14 25.25 -8.38
CA CYS A 286 -69.46 26.11 -7.24
C CYS A 286 -68.26 26.28 -6.27
N PRO A 287 -67.19 27.00 -6.67
CA PRO A 287 -65.87 27.08 -6.00
C PRO A 287 -65.80 27.82 -4.66
N ALA A 288 -66.94 28.03 -3.99
CA ALA A 288 -67.02 28.74 -2.72
C ALA A 288 -68.19 28.23 -1.87
N THR A 289 -68.37 26.92 -1.86
CA THR A 289 -69.39 26.26 -1.06
C THR A 289 -68.99 26.26 0.42
N ALA A 290 -69.98 26.49 1.30
CA ALA A 290 -69.71 26.64 2.71
C ALA A 290 -69.38 25.28 3.34
N ALA A 291 -68.27 25.20 4.08
CA ALA A 291 -67.83 23.97 4.72
C ALA A 291 -68.95 23.30 5.56
N GLY A 292 -69.22 22.03 5.26
CA GLY A 292 -70.20 21.20 5.97
C GLY A 292 -71.64 21.26 5.46
N VAL A 293 -71.92 21.92 4.33
CA VAL A 293 -73.19 21.78 3.61
C VAL A 293 -73.18 20.52 2.73
N ASN A 294 -74.36 19.97 2.45
CA ASN A 294 -74.46 18.85 1.51
C ASN A 294 -74.39 19.40 0.08
N VAL A 295 -73.43 18.92 -0.69
CA VAL A 295 -73.23 19.31 -2.09
C VAL A 295 -73.65 18.20 -3.04
N ASP A 296 -74.00 18.56 -4.27
CA ASP A 296 -74.23 17.60 -5.34
C ASP A 296 -72.92 17.17 -6.01
N ASP A 297 -73.00 16.30 -7.03
CA ASP A 297 -71.83 15.81 -7.79
C ASP A 297 -71.07 16.94 -8.54
N LYS A 298 -71.48 18.21 -8.38
CA LYS A 298 -70.92 19.43 -8.99
C LYS A 298 -70.42 20.45 -7.96
N GLY A 299 -70.35 20.09 -6.69
CA GLY A 299 -69.87 20.97 -5.61
C GLY A 299 -70.88 22.05 -5.23
N CYS A 300 -72.14 21.97 -5.69
CA CYS A 300 -73.13 23.01 -5.41
C CYS A 300 -74.05 22.63 -4.24
N GLU A 301 -74.31 23.58 -3.33
CA GLU A 301 -75.17 23.38 -2.15
C GLU A 301 -76.58 22.90 -2.54
N ILE A 302 -76.96 21.71 -2.04
CA ILE A 302 -78.32 21.21 -2.12
C ILE A 302 -79.14 21.89 -1.03
N THR A 303 -79.75 23.03 -1.36
CA THR A 303 -80.84 23.53 -0.53
C THR A 303 -81.99 22.55 -0.65
N ASP A 304 -82.27 21.81 0.43
CA ASP A 304 -83.55 21.12 0.64
C ASP A 304 -84.64 22.17 0.77
N ASN A 305 -84.98 22.79 -0.37
CA ASN A 305 -86.20 23.54 -0.52
C ASN A 305 -87.30 22.48 -0.59
N THR A 306 -87.63 21.95 0.59
CA THR A 306 -88.97 21.53 0.95
C THR A 306 -89.88 22.71 0.60
N GLY A 307 -90.27 22.75 -0.67
CA GLY A 307 -91.25 23.65 -1.21
C GLY A 307 -92.55 23.40 -0.48
N GLY A 308 -92.77 24.21 0.56
CA GLY A 308 -94.02 24.24 1.28
C GLY A 308 -95.16 24.57 0.32
N THR A 309 -96.08 23.64 0.17
CA THR A 309 -97.49 23.98 -0.05
C THR A 309 -98.27 23.34 1.10
N GLY A 310 -98.77 24.21 1.99
CA GLY A 310 -99.46 23.81 3.19
C GLY A 310 -100.81 23.12 2.92
N ASN A 311 -101.19 22.24 3.83
CA ASN A 311 -102.51 22.32 4.48
C ASN A 311 -102.63 21.27 5.59
N ASN A 312 -103.43 21.64 6.59
CA ASN A 312 -103.93 20.87 7.73
C ASN A 312 -102.90 20.67 8.85
N GLY A 313 -103.03 21.29 10.02
CA GLY A 313 -104.25 21.44 10.80
C GLY A 313 -104.30 20.30 11.81
N GLY A 314 -103.75 20.55 13.00
CA GLY A 314 -103.71 19.57 14.07
C GLY A 314 -103.12 20.17 15.32
N THR A 315 -103.99 20.73 16.15
CA THR A 315 -103.72 21.08 17.54
C THR A 315 -103.79 19.84 18.42
N ASP A 316 -102.77 19.61 19.25
CA ASP A 316 -102.95 19.12 20.62
C ASP A 316 -101.68 19.24 21.47
N ASN A 317 -101.94 19.65 22.71
CA ASN A 317 -101.03 19.77 23.83
C ASN A 317 -100.95 18.45 24.61
N ASN A 318 -99.94 18.38 25.49
CA ASN A 318 -99.73 17.41 26.57
C ASN A 318 -99.20 16.04 26.10
N GLY A 319 -98.12 15.50 26.65
CA GLY A 319 -97.71 15.51 28.05
C GLY A 319 -97.88 14.09 28.58
N GLY A 320 -96.78 13.39 28.85
CA GLY A 320 -96.82 12.01 29.32
C GLY A 320 -95.44 11.43 29.56
N THR A 321 -95.07 11.39 30.84
CA THR A 321 -93.94 10.70 31.47
C THR A 321 -94.12 9.19 31.49
N ASP A 322 -93.03 8.43 31.36
CA ASP A 322 -92.75 7.24 32.17
C ASP A 322 -91.25 6.87 32.21
N ASN A 323 -90.87 6.39 33.40
CA ASN A 323 -89.54 6.00 33.83
C ASN A 323 -89.35 4.49 33.68
N ASN A 324 -88.12 4.05 33.39
CA ASN A 324 -87.35 2.99 34.09
C ASN A 324 -86.15 2.59 33.19
N GLY A 325 -84.93 2.37 33.65
CA GLY A 325 -84.44 2.10 35.00
C GLY A 325 -83.68 0.77 35.02
N GLY A 326 -82.39 0.79 35.37
CA GLY A 326 -81.56 -0.37 35.72
C GLY A 326 -80.31 -0.53 34.83
N SER A 327 -79.06 -0.24 35.25
CA SER A 327 -78.25 -0.58 36.44
C SER A 327 -77.35 -1.81 36.21
N GLY A 328 -76.05 -1.66 36.54
CA GLY A 328 -75.10 -2.74 36.81
C GLY A 328 -73.96 -2.88 35.78
N THR A 329 -72.77 -2.30 35.98
CA THR A 329 -71.61 -2.78 36.78
C THR A 329 -70.81 -3.92 36.15
N GLY A 330 -69.49 -3.70 35.99
CA GLY A 330 -68.47 -4.65 36.43
C GLY A 330 -67.77 -5.53 35.39
N ASP A 331 -66.55 -5.11 35.05
CA ASP A 331 -65.29 -5.86 35.19
C ASP A 331 -64.85 -6.95 34.17
N SER A 332 -63.54 -6.86 33.91
CA SER A 332 -62.52 -7.82 33.48
C SER A 332 -62.74 -8.79 32.30
N GLY A 333 -61.80 -8.74 31.36
CA GLY A 333 -61.65 -9.72 30.28
C GLY A 333 -60.42 -9.46 29.40
N GLU A 334 -59.23 -9.67 29.98
CA GLU A 334 -57.99 -9.86 29.24
C GLU A 334 -58.12 -11.01 28.23
N LYS A 335 -57.49 -10.84 27.06
CA LYS A 335 -56.94 -11.96 26.30
C LYS A 335 -55.53 -11.62 25.83
N SER A 336 -54.56 -12.16 26.56
CA SER A 336 -53.24 -12.53 26.06
C SER A 336 -53.35 -13.64 25.01
N SER A 337 -52.41 -13.61 24.06
CA SER A 337 -51.71 -14.82 23.66
C SER A 337 -50.26 -14.48 23.34
N ASP A 338 -49.38 -14.96 24.23
CA ASP A 338 -47.96 -15.22 24.01
C ASP A 338 -47.69 -15.98 22.72
N SER A 339 -46.54 -15.73 22.08
CA SER A 339 -45.41 -16.67 22.14
C SER A 339 -44.21 -16.16 21.35
N SER A 340 -43.12 -15.99 22.10
CA SER A 340 -41.72 -16.15 21.70
C SER A 340 -41.47 -17.20 20.61
N GLU A 341 -40.51 -16.94 19.71
CA GLU A 341 -39.26 -17.71 19.65
C GLU A 341 -38.24 -17.09 18.68
N SER A 342 -37.03 -16.94 19.21
CA SER A 342 -35.77 -16.78 18.49
C SER A 342 -35.42 -18.11 17.82
N GLY A 343 -35.03 -18.07 16.54
CA GLY A 343 -34.53 -19.23 15.82
C GLY A 343 -33.68 -18.81 14.63
N THR A 344 -32.38 -18.76 14.84
CA THR A 344 -31.33 -18.75 13.82
C THR A 344 -31.53 -19.89 12.83
N ASP A 345 -31.43 -19.62 11.53
CA ASP A 345 -31.05 -20.66 10.58
C ASP A 345 -29.87 -20.18 9.74
N VAL A 346 -28.75 -20.88 9.94
CA VAL A 346 -27.46 -20.68 9.30
C VAL A 346 -27.43 -21.61 8.09
N ALA A 347 -27.45 -21.05 6.89
CA ALA A 347 -27.21 -21.81 5.67
C ALA A 347 -25.71 -21.80 5.33
N MET A 348 -24.99 -22.83 5.81
CA MET A 348 -23.66 -23.20 5.34
C MET A 348 -23.80 -23.93 4.00
N ILE A 349 -23.22 -23.40 2.92
CA ILE A 349 -22.96 -24.18 1.70
C ILE A 349 -21.45 -24.29 1.53
N GLY A 350 -20.93 -25.46 1.90
CA GLY A 350 -19.55 -25.85 1.65
C GLY A 350 -19.38 -26.58 0.33
N GLY A 351 -18.24 -26.29 -0.32
CA GLY A 351 -17.30 -27.29 -0.84
C GLY A 351 -17.75 -28.17 -2.01
N ILE A 352 -17.31 -27.82 -3.21
CA ILE A 352 -17.15 -28.77 -4.32
C ILE A 352 -15.72 -29.32 -4.33
N GLY A 353 -15.61 -30.64 -4.15
CA GLY A 353 -14.37 -31.39 -4.36
C GLY A 353 -14.27 -31.88 -5.80
N PHE A 354 -13.07 -31.79 -6.38
CA PHE A 354 -12.70 -32.43 -7.64
C PHE A 354 -12.14 -33.84 -7.37
N GLU A 355 -12.63 -34.82 -8.11
CA GLU A 355 -11.98 -36.12 -8.37
C GLU A 355 -11.00 -36.02 -9.54
#